data_AF-A0AAD8TMD4-F1
#
_entry.id   AF-A0AAD8TMD4-F1
#
_cell.length_a   1.000
_cell.length_b   1.000
_cell.length_c   1.000
_cell.angle_alpha   90.00
_cell.angle_beta   90.00
_cell.angle_gamma   90.00
#
_symmetry.space_group_name_H-M   'P 1'
#
loop_
_entity.id
_entity.type
_entity.pdbx_description
1 polymer ?
#
loop_
_entity_poly.entity_id
_entity_poly.type
_entity_poly.pdbx_seq_one_letter_code
_entity_poly.pdbx_strand_id
1 'polypeptide(L)'
;MAAIPHHLLYEFAKAALIKIFAFPYATVCDMYCNGGADTDKWGDAQIGRYIGIDASAPAVSDAARELWENTWKHFTTEFIELNPSAEDFETQLQEKGIQADMVCCMQNLQLCFETEEHAKRLLNNVSSLLKPGGYFLGIIPDSSTIWTKYQKNVEASHNKGLKTVPNSIRSENYTITFEIEEEKFPFFGKKYQLKFANEAMFENHCLVHFPSLMRLAREVGLEYVEIQNLTEFYDDNRTQFAPMLGNCGASLVDPRGKLVARSYDILGLYSTFVFQKPDPDAIPPIVTPDLNDADDAHEEERLWRQQAAVDDGRRSQADVIPLDPDQKGILGPGPADLRL
;
A
#
# COMPACT_ATOMS: atom_id res chain seq x y z
N MET A 1 -25.88 -14.27 3.85
CA MET A 1 -25.68 -13.19 2.86
C MET A 1 -24.55 -13.64 1.95
N ALA A 2 -24.68 -13.58 0.63
CA ALA A 2 -23.59 -13.98 -0.26
C ALA A 2 -22.39 -13.06 -0.02
N ALA A 3 -21.19 -13.62 0.17
CA ALA A 3 -19.99 -12.83 0.39
C ALA A 3 -19.69 -11.96 -0.84
N ILE A 4 -19.37 -10.68 -0.61
CA ILE A 4 -19.25 -9.67 -1.65
C ILE A 4 -17.87 -9.83 -2.32
N PRO A 5 -17.77 -9.81 -3.67
CA PRO A 5 -16.53 -10.11 -4.39
C PRO A 5 -15.28 -9.36 -3.92
N HIS A 6 -15.36 -8.05 -3.67
CA HIS A 6 -14.19 -7.27 -3.25
C HIS A 6 -13.72 -7.66 -1.84
N HIS A 7 -14.65 -7.92 -0.89
CA HIS A 7 -14.28 -8.45 0.43
C HIS A 7 -13.53 -9.78 0.33
N LEU A 8 -14.02 -10.72 -0.50
CA LEU A 8 -13.36 -12.02 -0.68
C LEU A 8 -11.96 -11.89 -1.27
N LEU A 9 -11.77 -11.01 -2.25
CA LEU A 9 -10.47 -10.74 -2.86
C LEU A 9 -9.51 -10.08 -1.87
N TYR A 10 -10.02 -9.16 -1.05
CA TYR A 10 -9.24 -8.51 0.00
C TYR A 10 -8.81 -9.50 1.08
N GLU A 11 -9.73 -10.34 1.55
CA GLU A 11 -9.45 -11.39 2.53
C GLU A 11 -8.46 -12.44 2.01
N PHE A 12 -8.52 -12.77 0.72
CA PHE A 12 -7.51 -13.59 0.06
C PHE A 12 -6.12 -12.94 0.17
N ALA A 13 -6.00 -11.67 -0.20
CA ALA A 13 -4.73 -10.95 -0.18
C ALA A 13 -4.15 -10.85 1.24
N LYS A 14 -4.98 -10.54 2.24
CA LYS A 14 -4.59 -10.55 3.65
C LYS A 14 -4.03 -11.90 4.07
N ALA A 15 -4.77 -12.98 3.81
CA ALA A 15 -4.39 -14.31 4.24
C ALA A 15 -3.11 -14.81 3.53
N ALA A 16 -2.94 -14.47 2.25
CA ALA A 16 -1.71 -14.73 1.52
C ALA A 16 -0.52 -13.97 2.13
N LEU A 17 -0.68 -12.67 2.40
CA LEU A 17 0.37 -11.83 2.97
C LEU A 17 0.79 -12.30 4.37
N ILE A 18 -0.17 -12.64 5.23
CA ILE A 18 0.09 -13.27 6.54
C ILE A 18 0.88 -14.55 6.36
N LYS A 19 0.49 -15.43 5.44
CA LYS A 19 1.16 -16.72 5.24
C LYS A 19 2.59 -16.61 4.68
N ILE A 20 2.92 -15.51 3.99
CA ILE A 20 4.27 -15.26 3.47
C ILE A 20 5.19 -14.77 4.59
N PHE A 21 4.72 -13.82 5.42
CA PHE A 21 5.59 -13.12 6.36
C PHE A 21 5.51 -13.64 7.79
N ALA A 22 4.37 -14.21 8.21
CA ALA A 22 4.21 -14.71 9.57
C ALA A 22 5.05 -15.96 9.78
N PHE A 23 5.68 -16.04 10.94
CA PHE A 23 6.49 -17.17 11.34
C PHE A 23 6.17 -17.59 12.80
N PRO A 24 6.44 -18.86 13.16
CA PRO A 24 6.10 -19.36 14.49
C PRO A 24 6.73 -18.52 15.61
N TYR A 25 5.98 -18.34 16.69
CA TYR A 25 6.37 -17.58 17.88
C TYR A 25 6.59 -16.07 17.68
N ALA A 26 6.30 -15.52 16.49
CA ALA A 26 6.39 -14.09 16.25
C ALA A 26 5.46 -13.28 17.18
N THR A 27 5.89 -12.07 17.52
CA THR A 27 5.02 -11.02 18.09
C THR A 27 4.52 -10.14 16.98
N VAL A 28 3.19 -10.10 16.80
CA VAL A 28 2.51 -9.35 15.76
C VAL A 28 1.73 -8.20 16.37
N CYS A 29 1.87 -7.01 15.81
CA CYS A 29 1.04 -5.85 16.11
C CYS A 29 0.14 -5.54 14.91
N ASP A 30 -1.17 -5.58 15.07
CA ASP A 30 -2.16 -5.29 14.02
C ASP A 30 -2.79 -3.91 14.25
N MET A 31 -2.50 -2.97 13.35
CA MET A 31 -2.99 -1.59 13.37
C MET A 31 -4.36 -1.49 12.72
N TYR A 32 -5.27 -0.75 13.37
CA TYR A 32 -6.68 -0.68 12.98
C TYR A 32 -7.33 -2.06 12.94
N CYS A 33 -7.05 -2.89 13.95
CA CYS A 33 -7.42 -4.31 13.95
C CYS A 33 -8.93 -4.62 13.97
N ASN A 34 -9.79 -3.61 14.16
CA ASN A 34 -11.26 -3.74 14.15
C ASN A 34 -11.77 -4.96 14.95
N GLY A 35 -11.31 -5.08 16.19
CA GLY A 35 -11.70 -6.18 17.08
C GLY A 35 -11.05 -7.53 16.78
N GLY A 36 -9.95 -7.57 16.03
CA GLY A 36 -9.17 -8.78 15.81
C GLY A 36 -9.85 -9.80 14.89
N ALA A 37 -10.55 -9.35 13.85
CA ALA A 37 -11.22 -10.22 12.88
C ALA A 37 -10.27 -11.22 12.16
N ASP A 38 -8.96 -10.95 12.18
CA ASP A 38 -7.92 -11.76 11.54
C ASP A 38 -7.20 -12.74 12.49
N THR A 39 -7.61 -12.82 13.77
CA THR A 39 -6.97 -13.63 14.82
C THR A 39 -6.89 -15.14 14.51
N ASP A 40 -7.87 -15.72 13.82
CA ASP A 40 -7.81 -17.13 13.39
C ASP A 40 -6.64 -17.37 12.42
N LYS A 41 -6.40 -16.44 11.49
CA LYS A 41 -5.31 -16.52 10.51
C LYS A 41 -3.94 -16.49 11.20
N TRP A 42 -3.84 -15.71 12.27
CA TRP A 42 -2.65 -15.64 13.11
C TRP A 42 -2.43 -16.92 13.92
N GLY A 43 -3.52 -17.58 14.36
CA GLY A 43 -3.45 -18.90 15.00
C GLY A 43 -2.89 -19.98 14.09
N ASP A 44 -3.33 -20.02 12.83
CA ASP A 44 -2.80 -20.93 11.81
C ASP A 44 -1.29 -20.71 11.54
N ALA A 45 -0.80 -19.49 11.71
CA ALA A 45 0.61 -19.13 11.60
C ALA A 45 1.44 -19.45 12.85
N GLN A 46 0.81 -19.95 13.92
CA GLN A 46 1.46 -20.33 15.18
C GLN A 46 2.30 -19.22 15.83
N ILE A 47 1.82 -17.97 15.75
CA ILE A 47 2.49 -16.83 16.38
C ILE A 47 2.57 -17.00 17.91
N GLY A 48 3.39 -16.19 18.59
CA GLY A 48 3.55 -16.24 20.05
C GLY A 48 2.68 -15.21 20.79
N ARG A 49 2.52 -14.03 20.18
CA ARG A 49 1.78 -12.90 20.75
C ARG A 49 1.14 -12.05 19.67
N TYR A 50 -0.11 -11.67 19.90
CA TYR A 50 -0.90 -10.77 19.08
C TYR A 50 -1.25 -9.51 19.87
N ILE A 51 -1.07 -8.36 19.26
CA ILE A 51 -1.36 -7.05 19.83
C ILE A 51 -2.24 -6.30 18.84
N GLY A 52 -3.52 -6.12 19.17
CA GLY A 52 -4.45 -5.33 18.34
C GLY A 52 -4.51 -3.89 18.81
N ILE A 53 -4.27 -2.93 17.91
CA ILE A 53 -4.41 -1.49 18.19
C ILE A 53 -5.52 -0.92 17.33
N ASP A 54 -6.45 -0.19 17.93
CA ASP A 54 -7.54 0.48 17.22
C ASP A 54 -7.97 1.76 17.94
N ALA A 55 -8.44 2.76 17.19
CA ALA A 55 -8.91 4.04 17.74
C ALA A 55 -10.22 3.90 18.53
N SER A 56 -10.92 2.78 18.36
CA SER A 56 -12.07 2.41 19.15
C SER A 56 -11.76 1.17 19.97
N ALA A 57 -12.10 1.18 21.26
CA ALA A 57 -12.15 -0.04 22.06
C ALA A 57 -12.89 -1.11 21.26
N PRO A 58 -12.36 -2.34 21.22
CA PRO A 58 -12.90 -3.35 20.33
C PRO A 58 -14.41 -3.47 20.54
N ALA A 59 -15.19 -3.41 19.46
CA ALA A 59 -16.50 -4.04 19.41
C ALA A 59 -16.38 -5.58 19.41
N VAL A 60 -15.31 -6.12 20.02
CA VAL A 60 -15.31 -7.48 20.55
C VAL A 60 -16.36 -7.42 21.65
N SER A 61 -17.60 -7.78 21.30
CA SER A 61 -18.62 -8.02 22.32
C SER A 61 -17.98 -8.89 23.40
N ASP A 62 -18.32 -8.67 24.67
CA ASP A 62 -17.83 -9.52 25.76
C ASP A 62 -17.98 -11.01 25.42
N ALA A 63 -18.97 -11.38 24.60
CA ALA A 63 -19.18 -12.72 24.05
C ALA A 63 -18.11 -13.20 23.05
N ALA A 64 -17.53 -12.34 22.21
CA ALA A 64 -16.40 -12.69 21.34
C ALA A 64 -15.13 -12.88 22.19
N ARG A 65 -14.86 -11.98 23.15
CA ARG A 65 -13.76 -12.13 24.12
C ARG A 65 -13.92 -13.41 24.95
N GLU A 66 -15.13 -13.73 25.40
CA GLU A 66 -15.46 -14.96 26.11
C GLU A 66 -15.36 -16.21 25.21
N LEU A 67 -15.81 -16.16 23.95
CA LEU A 67 -15.61 -17.28 23.01
C LEU A 67 -14.12 -17.55 22.83
N TRP A 68 -13.32 -16.49 22.68
CA TRP A 68 -11.87 -16.55 22.53
C TRP A 68 -11.16 -17.08 23.79
N GLU A 69 -11.55 -16.61 24.98
CA GLU A 69 -11.01 -17.12 26.24
C GLU A 69 -11.35 -18.61 26.48
N ASN A 70 -12.47 -19.07 25.95
CA ASN A 70 -12.92 -20.46 26.03
C ASN A 70 -12.36 -21.38 24.93
N THR A 71 -11.71 -20.81 23.90
CA THR A 71 -11.09 -21.59 22.82
C THR A 71 -9.59 -21.77 23.11
N TRP A 72 -9.07 -22.98 22.89
CA TRP A 72 -7.74 -23.41 23.32
C TRP A 72 -6.62 -22.49 22.77
N LYS A 73 -6.00 -21.67 23.63
CA LYS A 73 -5.09 -20.59 23.23
C LYS A 73 -3.79 -21.11 22.60
N HIS A 74 -3.54 -20.74 21.34
CA HIS A 74 -2.26 -21.01 20.66
C HIS A 74 -1.24 -19.85 20.83
N PHE A 75 -1.70 -18.66 21.26
CA PHE A 75 -0.88 -17.47 21.46
C PHE A 75 -1.49 -16.50 22.48
N THR A 76 -0.70 -15.54 22.96
CA THR A 76 -1.15 -14.48 23.89
C THR A 76 -1.74 -13.29 23.14
N THR A 77 -2.77 -12.63 23.68
CA THR A 77 -3.49 -11.53 23.01
C THR A 77 -3.60 -10.30 23.92
N GLU A 78 -3.32 -9.11 23.39
CA GLU A 78 -3.56 -7.82 24.04
C GLU A 78 -4.28 -6.88 23.06
N PHE A 79 -5.26 -6.12 23.54
CA PHE A 79 -5.94 -5.08 22.76
C PHE A 79 -5.69 -3.73 23.42
N ILE A 80 -5.35 -2.73 22.61
CA ILE A 80 -4.98 -1.40 23.06
C ILE A 80 -5.82 -0.38 22.28
N GLU A 81 -6.57 0.45 23.01
CA GLU A 81 -7.36 1.53 22.43
C GLU A 81 -6.47 2.77 22.24
N LEU A 82 -5.95 2.93 21.02
CA LEU A 82 -5.15 4.07 20.59
C LEU A 82 -5.37 4.32 19.10
N ASN A 83 -5.43 5.58 18.70
CA ASN A 83 -5.43 5.98 17.30
C ASN A 83 -4.00 5.94 16.72
N PRO A 84 -3.68 5.01 15.80
CA PRO A 84 -2.31 4.83 15.30
C PRO A 84 -1.72 6.05 14.58
N SER A 85 -2.55 6.93 14.02
CA SER A 85 -2.10 8.11 13.27
C SER A 85 -2.24 9.43 14.03
N ALA A 86 -2.96 9.45 15.16
CA ALA A 86 -3.21 10.67 15.94
C ALA A 86 -2.45 10.70 17.26
N GLU A 87 -2.21 9.56 17.90
CA GLU A 87 -1.57 9.46 19.21
C GLU A 87 -0.10 9.04 19.12
N ASP A 88 0.69 9.36 20.15
CA ASP A 88 2.11 9.03 20.23
C ASP A 88 2.32 7.78 21.10
N PHE A 89 2.85 6.72 20.49
CA PHE A 89 3.07 5.44 21.15
C PHE A 89 4.31 5.42 22.04
N GLU A 90 5.25 6.35 21.84
CA GLU A 90 6.50 6.40 22.60
C GLU A 90 6.22 6.46 24.10
N THR A 91 5.27 7.28 24.52
CA THR A 91 4.92 7.42 25.95
C THR A 91 4.12 6.23 26.49
N GLN A 92 3.17 5.68 25.72
CA GLN A 92 2.21 4.69 26.24
C GLN A 92 2.66 3.23 26.08
N LEU A 93 3.39 2.92 25.01
CA LEU A 93 3.76 1.55 24.66
C LEU A 93 5.21 1.22 25.03
N GLN A 94 6.13 2.20 25.08
CA GLN A 94 7.48 1.95 25.59
C GLN A 94 7.46 1.64 27.09
N GLU A 95 6.58 2.28 27.87
CA GLU A 95 6.40 1.94 29.31
C GLU A 95 5.98 0.48 29.51
N LYS A 96 5.22 -0.08 28.56
CA LYS A 96 4.84 -1.49 28.52
C LYS A 96 5.92 -2.41 27.93
N GLY A 97 7.02 -1.85 27.42
CA GLY A 97 8.11 -2.60 26.79
C GLY A 97 7.67 -3.41 25.57
N ILE A 98 6.67 -2.93 24.83
CA ILE A 98 6.14 -3.67 23.68
C ILE A 98 7.11 -3.57 22.50
N GLN A 99 7.53 -4.72 21.98
CA GLN A 99 8.27 -4.85 20.74
C GLN A 99 7.67 -5.96 19.89
N ALA A 100 7.52 -5.70 18.60
CA ALA A 100 6.93 -6.61 17.62
C ALA A 100 7.97 -7.02 16.57
N ASP A 101 7.91 -8.28 16.16
CA ASP A 101 8.65 -8.79 15.00
C ASP A 101 7.99 -8.31 13.69
N MET A 102 6.68 -8.09 13.75
CA MET A 102 5.88 -7.63 12.61
C MET A 102 4.84 -6.62 13.05
N VAL A 103 4.70 -5.55 12.28
CA VAL A 103 3.59 -4.61 12.37
C VAL A 103 2.79 -4.69 11.08
N CYS A 104 1.49 -4.90 11.20
CA CYS A 104 0.57 -5.02 10.08
C CYS A 104 -0.40 -3.85 10.07
N CYS A 105 -0.75 -3.35 8.89
CA CYS A 105 -1.82 -2.38 8.73
C CYS A 105 -2.65 -2.77 7.50
N MET A 106 -3.59 -3.69 7.72
CA MET A 106 -4.39 -4.31 6.67
C MET A 106 -5.61 -3.47 6.29
N GLN A 107 -5.80 -2.30 6.88
CA GLN A 107 -6.91 -1.40 6.59
C GLN A 107 -6.61 -0.01 7.13
N ASN A 108 -7.34 0.99 6.61
CA ASN A 108 -7.36 2.37 7.10
C ASN A 108 -6.05 3.16 7.08
N LEU A 109 -4.93 2.60 6.61
CA LEU A 109 -3.67 3.34 6.43
C LEU A 109 -3.89 4.60 5.59
N GLN A 110 -4.66 4.48 4.51
CA GLN A 110 -4.96 5.59 3.61
C GLN A 110 -5.64 6.79 4.30
N LEU A 111 -6.23 6.62 5.49
CA LEU A 111 -6.82 7.72 6.23
C LEU A 111 -5.77 8.65 6.84
N CYS A 112 -4.57 8.15 7.17
CA CYS A 112 -3.50 8.97 7.73
C CYS A 112 -2.88 9.94 6.70
N PHE A 113 -3.14 9.73 5.40
CA PHE A 113 -2.66 10.60 4.32
C PHE A 113 -3.49 11.88 4.16
N GLU A 114 -4.40 12.18 5.09
CA GLU A 114 -5.06 13.49 5.16
C GLU A 114 -4.05 14.63 5.36
N THR A 115 -3.03 14.42 6.19
CA THR A 115 -1.92 15.36 6.39
C THR A 115 -0.58 14.64 6.48
N GLU A 116 0.52 15.35 6.21
CA GLU A 116 1.86 14.79 6.33
C GLU A 116 2.19 14.40 7.77
N GLU A 117 1.68 15.16 8.75
CA GLU A 117 1.91 14.93 10.18
C GLU A 117 1.29 13.61 10.65
N HIS A 118 0.08 13.28 10.21
CA HIS A 118 -0.58 12.02 10.55
C HIS A 118 0.13 10.81 9.94
N ALA A 119 0.53 10.90 8.67
CA ALA A 119 1.29 9.84 8.01
C ALA A 119 2.65 9.62 8.69
N LYS A 120 3.37 10.70 8.99
CA LYS A 120 4.66 10.64 9.70
C LYS A 120 4.51 10.08 11.11
N ARG A 121 3.45 10.45 11.84
CA ARG A 121 3.17 9.92 13.18
C ARG A 121 2.91 8.42 13.16
N LEU A 122 2.08 7.93 12.23
CA LEU A 122 1.84 6.50 12.06
C LEU A 122 3.16 5.75 11.83
N LEU A 123 4.00 6.24 10.92
CA LEU A 123 5.28 5.58 10.60
C LEU A 123 6.27 5.61 11.76
N ASN A 124 6.32 6.71 12.54
CA ASN A 124 7.10 6.77 13.78
C ASN A 124 6.63 5.72 14.80
N ASN A 125 5.32 5.61 15.00
CA ASN A 125 4.70 4.62 15.90
C ASN A 125 5.02 3.18 15.46
N VAL A 126 4.97 2.91 14.16
CA VAL A 126 5.37 1.62 13.59
C VAL A 126 6.86 1.35 13.85
N SER A 127 7.73 2.32 13.53
CA SER A 127 9.18 2.17 13.68
C SER A 127 9.59 1.94 15.14
N SER A 128 8.94 2.60 16.09
CA SER A 128 9.24 2.43 17.53
C SER A 128 8.84 1.06 18.06
N LEU A 129 7.77 0.46 17.52
CA LEU A 129 7.32 -0.89 17.90
C LEU A 129 8.14 -2.01 17.28
N LEU A 130 8.70 -1.80 16.09
CA LEU A 130 9.46 -2.84 15.41
C LEU A 130 10.80 -3.11 16.08
N LYS A 131 11.11 -4.40 16.25
CA LYS A 131 12.48 -4.85 16.52
C LYS A 131 13.36 -4.60 15.29
N PRO A 132 14.68 -4.46 15.47
CA PRO A 132 15.62 -4.52 14.34
C PRO A 132 15.39 -5.80 13.53
N GLY A 133 15.38 -5.69 12.20
CA GLY A 133 15.06 -6.76 11.27
C GLY A 133 13.55 -7.01 11.04
N GLY A 134 12.67 -6.40 11.85
CA GLY A 134 11.22 -6.59 11.77
C GLY A 134 10.57 -5.92 10.55
N TYR A 135 9.37 -6.37 10.20
CA TYR A 135 8.66 -5.93 8.99
C TYR A 135 7.41 -5.11 9.30
N PHE A 136 7.22 -4.01 8.56
CA PHE A 136 5.96 -3.29 8.44
C PHE A 136 5.29 -3.62 7.12
N LEU A 137 4.09 -4.21 7.16
CA LEU A 137 3.40 -4.64 5.95
C LEU A 137 1.90 -4.36 5.98
N GLY A 138 1.26 -4.39 4.82
CA GLY A 138 -0.18 -4.21 4.75
C GLY A 138 -0.70 -4.10 3.33
N ILE A 139 -1.95 -3.64 3.22
CA ILE A 139 -2.65 -3.44 1.96
C ILE A 139 -3.18 -2.00 1.92
N ILE A 140 -2.99 -1.34 0.80
CA ILE A 140 -3.42 0.05 0.56
C ILE A 140 -4.08 0.19 -0.80
N PRO A 141 -4.99 1.15 -1.00
CA PRO A 141 -5.44 1.51 -2.33
C PRO A 141 -4.27 1.92 -3.23
N ASP A 142 -4.29 1.43 -4.46
CA ASP A 142 -3.23 1.60 -5.44
C ASP A 142 -3.34 2.96 -6.13
N SER A 143 -2.52 3.92 -5.69
CA SER A 143 -2.57 5.28 -6.23
C SER A 143 -2.12 5.36 -7.68
N SER A 144 -1.17 4.52 -8.11
CA SER A 144 -0.71 4.43 -9.50
C SER A 144 -1.84 4.03 -10.46
N THR A 145 -2.66 3.06 -10.08
CA THR A 145 -3.81 2.57 -10.83
C THR A 145 -4.92 3.60 -10.85
N ILE A 146 -5.24 4.21 -9.70
CA ILE A 146 -6.22 5.29 -9.61
C ILE A 146 -5.80 6.47 -10.50
N TRP A 147 -4.53 6.86 -10.44
CA TRP A 147 -3.96 7.93 -11.25
C TRP A 147 -3.99 7.62 -12.75
N THR A 148 -3.56 6.43 -13.15
CA THR A 148 -3.59 5.99 -14.55
C THR A 148 -5.01 6.00 -15.12
N LYS A 149 -5.99 5.55 -14.34
CA LYS A 149 -7.41 5.58 -14.74
C LYS A 149 -7.93 7.01 -14.81
N TYR A 150 -7.51 7.90 -13.90
CA TYR A 150 -7.86 9.32 -13.95
C TYR A 150 -7.30 10.00 -15.21
N GLN A 151 -6.03 9.79 -15.53
CA GLN A 151 -5.39 10.36 -16.73
C GLN A 151 -6.07 9.93 -18.02
N LYS A 152 -6.45 8.65 -18.15
CA LYS A 152 -7.22 8.17 -19.30
C LYS A 152 -8.56 8.89 -19.45
N ASN A 153 -9.22 9.24 -18.35
CA ASN A 153 -10.45 10.02 -18.40
C ASN A 153 -10.19 11.46 -18.85
N VAL A 154 -9.10 12.09 -18.38
CA VAL A 154 -8.65 13.42 -18.83
C VAL A 154 -8.43 13.41 -20.35
N GLU A 155 -7.65 12.47 -20.86
CA GLU A 155 -7.36 12.31 -22.29
C GLU A 155 -8.63 12.09 -23.12
N ALA A 156 -9.51 11.20 -22.67
CA ALA A 156 -10.78 10.92 -23.35
C ALA A 156 -11.70 12.14 -23.39
N SER A 157 -11.69 12.98 -22.35
CA SER A 157 -12.44 14.23 -22.31
C SER A 157 -11.88 15.29 -23.25
N HIS A 158 -10.55 15.43 -23.31
CA HIS A 158 -9.89 16.30 -24.28
C HIS A 158 -10.18 15.88 -25.72
N ASN A 159 -10.11 14.58 -26.03
CA ASN A 159 -10.42 14.04 -27.36
C ASN A 159 -11.87 14.29 -27.78
N LYS A 160 -12.80 14.39 -26.81
CA LYS A 160 -14.21 14.71 -27.05
C LYS A 160 -14.50 16.23 -27.08
N GLY A 161 -13.47 17.07 -26.93
CA GLY A 161 -13.61 18.53 -26.89
C GLY A 161 -14.35 19.04 -25.64
N LEU A 162 -14.40 18.24 -24.57
CA LEU A 162 -15.09 18.61 -23.34
C LEU A 162 -14.20 19.56 -22.53
N LYS A 163 -14.74 20.71 -22.12
CA LYS A 163 -13.99 21.73 -21.35
C LYS A 163 -13.72 21.32 -19.90
N THR A 164 -14.46 20.34 -19.38
CA THR A 164 -14.36 19.89 -17.98
C THR A 164 -14.12 18.39 -17.97
N VAL A 165 -13.08 17.97 -17.26
CA VAL A 165 -12.80 16.54 -17.04
C VAL A 165 -13.74 16.01 -15.95
N PRO A 166 -14.36 14.83 -16.14
CA PRO A 166 -15.12 14.19 -15.08
C PRO A 166 -14.25 13.99 -13.83
N ASN A 167 -14.71 14.49 -12.70
CA ASN A 167 -14.11 14.26 -11.37
C ASN A 167 -14.29 12.82 -10.86
N SER A 168 -14.65 11.87 -11.73
CA SER A 168 -14.93 10.49 -11.34
C SER A 168 -14.39 9.48 -12.33
N ILE A 169 -13.93 8.36 -11.78
CA ILE A 169 -13.56 7.16 -12.52
C ILE A 169 -14.72 6.18 -12.36
N ARG A 170 -15.32 5.75 -13.46
CA ARG A 170 -16.41 4.77 -13.46
C ARG A 170 -15.94 3.50 -14.14
N SER A 171 -15.99 2.40 -13.41
CA SER A 171 -15.86 1.03 -13.93
C SER A 171 -17.22 0.32 -13.80
N GLU A 172 -17.33 -0.88 -14.37
CA GLU A 172 -18.46 -1.79 -14.14
C GLU A 172 -18.52 -2.24 -12.67
N ASN A 173 -17.38 -2.30 -11.98
CA ASN A 173 -17.28 -2.87 -10.63
C ASN A 173 -17.35 -1.82 -9.51
N TYR A 174 -16.97 -0.57 -9.79
CA TYR A 174 -16.86 0.50 -8.79
C TYR A 174 -16.85 1.89 -9.42
N THR A 175 -17.08 2.90 -8.60
CA THR A 175 -16.93 4.33 -8.92
C THR A 175 -16.03 5.00 -7.90
N ILE A 176 -15.05 5.77 -8.38
CA ILE A 176 -14.22 6.66 -7.56
C ILE A 176 -14.62 8.09 -7.89
N THR A 177 -14.93 8.90 -6.87
CA THR A 177 -15.30 10.32 -7.04
C THR A 177 -14.37 11.19 -6.20
N PHE A 178 -13.65 12.12 -6.81
CA PHE A 178 -12.76 13.04 -6.10
C PHE A 178 -13.56 14.22 -5.52
N GLU A 179 -13.29 14.59 -4.27
CA GLU A 179 -14.05 15.65 -3.57
C GLU A 179 -13.77 17.05 -4.12
N ILE A 180 -12.51 17.32 -4.50
CA ILE A 180 -12.07 18.64 -4.95
C ILE A 180 -11.45 18.54 -6.34
N GLU A 181 -11.97 19.32 -7.28
CA GLU A 181 -11.33 19.60 -8.57
C GLU A 181 -10.19 20.58 -8.35
N GLU A 182 -8.98 20.05 -8.20
CA GLU A 182 -7.75 20.83 -8.16
C GLU A 182 -6.99 20.61 -9.46
N GLU A 183 -6.34 21.66 -9.99
CA GLU A 183 -5.53 21.58 -11.20
C GLU A 183 -4.33 20.63 -11.03
N LYS A 184 -3.87 20.41 -9.79
CA LYS A 184 -2.76 19.51 -9.44
C LYS A 184 -3.22 18.53 -8.35
N PHE A 185 -2.69 17.31 -8.37
CA PHE A 185 -2.89 16.33 -7.29
C PHE A 185 -1.91 16.64 -6.15
N PRO A 186 -2.38 17.08 -4.96
CA PRO A 186 -1.49 17.28 -3.84
C PRO A 186 -0.96 15.94 -3.32
N PHE A 187 0.23 15.96 -2.73
CA PHE A 187 0.85 14.74 -2.17
C PHE A 187 0.13 14.20 -0.93
N PHE A 188 -0.66 15.04 -0.24
CA PHE A 188 -1.46 14.72 0.93
C PHE A 188 -2.82 15.40 0.83
N GLY A 189 -3.82 14.87 1.53
CA GLY A 189 -5.15 15.47 1.64
C GLY A 189 -6.05 15.30 0.42
N LYS A 190 -5.61 14.58 -0.63
CA LYS A 190 -6.45 14.32 -1.81
C LYS A 190 -7.53 13.29 -1.50
N LYS A 191 -8.71 13.75 -1.13
CA LYS A 191 -9.86 12.92 -0.73
C LYS A 191 -10.64 12.40 -1.94
N TYR A 192 -11.09 11.16 -1.83
CA TYR A 192 -11.99 10.54 -2.79
C TYR A 192 -12.96 9.57 -2.11
N GLN A 193 -14.10 9.36 -2.75
CA GLN A 193 -15.12 8.40 -2.36
C GLN A 193 -15.04 7.18 -3.27
N LEU A 194 -14.88 6.00 -2.69
CA LEU A 194 -14.93 4.71 -3.37
C LEU A 194 -16.29 4.06 -3.14
N LYS A 195 -16.98 3.67 -4.20
CA LYS A 195 -18.25 2.95 -4.14
C LYS A 195 -18.23 1.73 -5.05
N PHE A 196 -18.38 0.54 -4.48
CA PHE A 196 -18.56 -0.69 -5.26
C PHE A 196 -19.98 -0.81 -5.83
N ALA A 197 -20.12 -1.40 -7.02
CA ALA A 197 -21.38 -1.42 -7.79
C ALA A 197 -22.57 -2.06 -7.07
N ASN A 198 -22.30 -3.00 -6.16
CA ASN A 198 -23.33 -3.73 -5.40
C ASN A 198 -23.46 -3.26 -3.95
N GLU A 199 -22.89 -2.10 -3.62
CA GLU A 199 -22.93 -1.55 -2.26
C GLU A 199 -23.75 -0.28 -2.17
N ALA A 200 -24.48 -0.16 -1.05
CA ALA A 200 -25.28 1.02 -0.74
C ALA A 200 -24.41 2.16 -0.20
N MET A 201 -23.35 1.81 0.55
CA MET A 201 -22.44 2.76 1.19
C MET A 201 -21.24 3.06 0.30
N PHE A 202 -20.54 4.13 0.63
CA PHE A 202 -19.28 4.52 0.03
C PHE A 202 -18.23 4.69 1.12
N GLU A 203 -16.97 4.48 0.76
CA GLU A 203 -15.81 4.62 1.63
C GLU A 203 -15.11 5.95 1.32
N ASN A 204 -14.71 6.69 2.36
CA ASN A 204 -13.95 7.94 2.20
C ASN A 204 -12.47 7.64 2.43
N HIS A 205 -11.63 7.93 1.45
CA HIS A 205 -10.20 7.66 1.49
C HIS A 205 -9.40 8.91 1.14
N CYS A 206 -8.13 8.95 1.57
CA CYS A 206 -7.14 9.85 1.00
C CYS A 206 -6.24 9.08 0.04
N LEU A 207 -5.81 9.72 -1.05
CA LEU A 207 -4.86 9.13 -1.98
C LEU A 207 -3.48 9.02 -1.33
N VAL A 208 -2.89 7.83 -1.39
CA VAL A 208 -1.55 7.57 -0.84
C VAL A 208 -0.50 7.79 -1.91
N HIS A 209 0.23 8.91 -1.85
CA HIS A 209 1.33 9.16 -2.78
C HIS A 209 2.54 8.29 -2.40
N PHE A 210 2.81 7.22 -3.15
CA PHE A 210 3.85 6.24 -2.81
C PHE A 210 5.24 6.84 -2.62
N PRO A 211 5.73 7.80 -3.44
CA PRO A 211 6.99 8.47 -3.16
C PRO A 211 7.02 9.20 -1.82
N SER A 212 5.91 9.82 -1.40
CA SER A 212 5.80 10.42 -0.08
C SER A 212 5.82 9.37 1.03
N LEU A 213 5.12 8.24 0.86
CA LEU A 213 5.16 7.13 1.80
C LEU A 213 6.59 6.60 2.00
N MET A 214 7.31 6.35 0.90
CA MET A 214 8.70 5.87 0.94
C MET A 214 9.65 6.88 1.59
N ARG A 215 9.50 8.18 1.26
CA ARG A 215 10.29 9.24 1.89
C ARG A 215 10.06 9.29 3.40
N LEU A 216 8.79 9.33 3.84
CA LEU A 216 8.46 9.38 5.26
C LEU A 216 8.91 8.11 6.00
N ALA A 217 8.81 6.95 5.39
CA ALA A 217 9.30 5.69 5.95
C ALA A 217 10.82 5.75 6.21
N ARG A 218 11.58 6.26 5.23
CA ARG A 218 13.03 6.46 5.36
C ARG A 218 13.38 7.44 6.47
N GLU A 219 12.65 8.54 6.60
CA GLU A 219 12.86 9.54 7.66
C GLU A 219 12.72 8.96 9.07
N VAL A 220 11.94 7.89 9.25
CA VAL A 220 11.73 7.21 10.54
C VAL A 220 12.57 5.94 10.70
N GLY A 221 13.52 5.69 9.79
CA GLY A 221 14.42 4.54 9.83
C GLY A 221 13.82 3.22 9.32
N LEU A 222 12.80 3.27 8.46
CA LEU A 222 12.28 2.12 7.74
C LEU A 222 12.81 2.13 6.30
N GLU A 223 13.23 0.96 5.82
CA GLU A 223 13.68 0.75 4.44
C GLU A 223 12.55 0.17 3.59
N TYR A 224 12.45 0.67 2.37
CA TYR A 224 11.52 0.13 1.37
C TYR A 224 11.96 -1.26 0.95
N VAL A 225 11.02 -2.21 0.96
CA VAL A 225 11.24 -3.56 0.40
C VAL A 225 10.45 -3.69 -0.89
N GLU A 226 9.14 -3.48 -0.83
CA GLU A 226 8.25 -3.68 -1.98
C GLU A 226 6.93 -2.92 -1.84
N ILE A 227 6.43 -2.38 -2.94
CA ILE A 227 5.00 -2.07 -3.13
C ILE A 227 4.59 -2.76 -4.42
N GLN A 228 3.66 -3.70 -4.33
CA GLN A 228 3.25 -4.55 -5.46
C GLN A 228 1.75 -4.49 -5.66
N ASN A 229 1.31 -4.27 -6.90
CA ASN A 229 -0.12 -4.30 -7.22
C ASN A 229 -0.69 -5.70 -6.97
N LEU A 230 -1.88 -5.80 -6.39
CA LEU A 230 -2.43 -7.12 -6.02
C LEU A 230 -2.70 -8.03 -7.22
N THR A 231 -2.82 -7.51 -8.44
CA THR A 231 -2.94 -8.35 -9.64
C THR A 231 -1.63 -9.07 -9.97
N GLU A 232 -0.50 -8.38 -9.82
CA GLU A 232 0.84 -8.94 -9.98
C GLU A 232 1.14 -9.91 -8.83
N PHE A 233 0.87 -9.49 -7.60
CA PHE A 233 0.98 -10.35 -6.40
C PHE A 233 0.17 -11.65 -6.56
N TYR A 234 -1.05 -11.57 -7.09
CA TYR A 234 -1.85 -12.74 -7.39
C TYR A 234 -1.19 -13.63 -8.45
N ASP A 235 -0.71 -13.06 -9.55
CA ASP A 235 -0.12 -13.83 -10.64
C ASP A 235 1.17 -14.57 -10.19
N ASP A 236 1.95 -13.96 -9.30
CA ASP A 236 3.15 -14.56 -8.70
C ASP A 236 2.81 -15.69 -7.72
N ASN A 237 1.73 -15.54 -6.94
CA ASN A 237 1.42 -16.43 -5.83
C ASN A 237 0.25 -17.40 -6.07
N ARG A 238 -0.45 -17.31 -7.22
CA ARG A 238 -1.68 -18.08 -7.51
C ARG A 238 -1.51 -19.59 -7.40
N THR A 239 -0.32 -20.14 -7.64
CA THR A 239 -0.07 -21.59 -7.52
C THR A 239 -0.01 -22.02 -6.06
N GLN A 240 0.62 -21.21 -5.20
CA GLN A 240 0.76 -21.47 -3.78
C GLN A 240 -0.58 -21.31 -3.05
N PHE A 241 -1.40 -20.35 -3.46
CA PHE A 241 -2.68 -20.02 -2.81
C PHE A 241 -3.93 -20.49 -3.58
N ALA A 242 -3.76 -21.34 -4.61
CA ALA A 242 -4.88 -21.95 -5.34
C ALA A 242 -5.94 -22.60 -4.42
N PRO A 243 -5.58 -23.33 -3.34
CA PRO A 243 -6.57 -23.90 -2.43
C PRO A 243 -7.44 -22.86 -1.71
N MET A 244 -6.91 -21.66 -1.46
CA MET A 244 -7.62 -20.59 -0.76
C MET A 244 -8.66 -19.94 -1.66
N LEU A 245 -8.33 -19.78 -2.94
CA LEU A 245 -9.24 -19.23 -3.96
C LEU A 245 -10.40 -20.19 -4.30
N GLY A 246 -10.16 -21.50 -4.19
CA GLY A 246 -11.21 -22.52 -4.35
C GLY A 246 -12.37 -22.34 -3.36
N ASN A 247 -12.10 -21.77 -2.19
CA ASN A 247 -13.11 -21.46 -1.17
C ASN A 247 -13.82 -20.11 -1.42
N CYS A 248 -13.26 -19.22 -2.24
CA CYS A 248 -13.84 -17.89 -2.52
C CYS A 248 -15.03 -17.93 -3.51
N GLY A 249 -15.52 -19.13 -3.86
CA GLY A 249 -16.74 -19.35 -4.64
C GLY A 249 -16.54 -19.23 -6.15
N ALA A 250 -17.36 -19.97 -6.90
CA ALA A 250 -17.29 -20.11 -8.36
C ALA A 250 -17.52 -18.81 -9.16
N SER A 251 -17.77 -17.67 -8.51
CA SER A 251 -17.99 -16.38 -9.18
C SER A 251 -16.70 -15.58 -9.41
N LEU A 252 -15.60 -15.87 -8.71
CA LEU A 252 -14.38 -15.07 -8.79
C LEU A 252 -13.32 -15.63 -9.74
N VAL A 253 -13.37 -16.95 -9.95
CA VAL A 253 -12.42 -17.70 -10.78
C VAL A 253 -13.13 -18.40 -11.92
N ASP A 254 -12.43 -18.56 -13.04
CA ASP A 254 -12.86 -19.35 -14.18
C ASP A 254 -12.73 -20.87 -13.90
N PRO A 255 -13.22 -21.76 -14.79
CA PRO A 255 -13.09 -23.21 -14.61
C PRO A 255 -11.65 -23.73 -14.53
N ARG A 256 -10.64 -22.90 -14.84
CA ARG A 256 -9.21 -23.21 -14.76
C ARG A 256 -8.58 -22.66 -13.49
N GLY A 257 -9.36 -22.03 -12.60
CA GLY A 257 -8.89 -21.44 -11.35
C GLY A 257 -8.24 -20.06 -11.49
N LYS A 258 -8.33 -19.41 -12.66
CA LYS A 258 -7.80 -18.06 -12.88
C LYS A 258 -8.86 -17.02 -12.55
N LEU A 259 -8.49 -15.89 -11.95
CA LEU A 259 -9.43 -14.79 -11.71
C LEU A 259 -10.11 -14.32 -13.02
N VAL A 260 -11.42 -14.09 -12.95
CA VAL A 260 -12.17 -13.49 -14.06
C VAL A 260 -11.86 -11.99 -14.15
N ALA A 261 -12.11 -11.37 -15.32
CA ALA A 261 -11.76 -9.96 -15.58
C ALA A 261 -12.31 -8.97 -14.54
N ARG A 262 -13.55 -9.18 -14.07
CA ARG A 262 -14.16 -8.38 -12.99
C ARG A 262 -13.39 -8.45 -11.67
N SER A 263 -12.84 -9.63 -11.35
CA SER A 263 -12.08 -9.84 -10.12
C SER A 263 -10.70 -9.18 -10.24
N TYR A 264 -10.05 -9.28 -11.41
CA TYR A 264 -8.80 -8.56 -11.68
C TYR A 264 -8.97 -7.04 -11.57
N ASP A 265 -10.04 -6.47 -12.11
CA ASP A 265 -10.29 -5.02 -12.04
C ASP A 265 -10.49 -4.53 -10.61
N ILE A 266 -11.16 -5.32 -9.77
CA ILE A 266 -11.32 -5.01 -8.33
C ILE A 266 -10.00 -5.19 -7.59
N LEU A 267 -9.30 -6.30 -7.83
CA LEU A 267 -8.05 -6.62 -7.13
C LEU A 267 -6.98 -5.56 -7.42
N GLY A 268 -6.89 -5.10 -8.67
CA GLY A 268 -5.93 -4.07 -9.09
C GLY A 268 -6.14 -2.69 -8.49
N LEU A 269 -7.23 -2.46 -7.76
CA LEU A 269 -7.41 -1.23 -6.97
C LEU A 269 -6.52 -1.17 -5.73
N TYR A 270 -5.83 -2.26 -5.38
CA TYR A 270 -5.05 -2.34 -4.17
C TYR A 270 -3.63 -2.82 -4.46
N SER A 271 -2.73 -2.44 -3.57
CA SER A 271 -1.33 -2.83 -3.55
C SER A 271 -1.00 -3.41 -2.17
N THR A 272 -0.14 -4.42 -2.10
CA THR A 272 0.61 -4.70 -0.88
C THR A 272 1.71 -3.66 -0.71
N PHE A 273 2.12 -3.43 0.53
CA PHE A 273 3.35 -2.71 0.82
C PHE A 273 4.14 -3.48 1.89
N VAL A 274 5.46 -3.39 1.82
CA VAL A 274 6.40 -3.98 2.75
C VAL A 274 7.57 -3.02 2.97
N PHE A 275 7.83 -2.71 4.23
CA PHE A 275 9.02 -2.01 4.71
C PHE A 275 9.71 -2.86 5.77
N GLN A 276 11.01 -2.67 5.93
CA GLN A 276 11.79 -3.36 6.96
C GLN A 276 12.47 -2.34 7.86
N LYS A 277 12.51 -2.60 9.16
CA LYS A 277 13.41 -1.89 10.06
C LYS A 277 14.79 -2.53 9.95
N PRO A 278 15.83 -1.81 9.53
CA PRO A 278 17.16 -2.39 9.36
C PRO A 278 17.67 -3.00 10.67
N ASP A 279 18.35 -4.13 10.55
CA ASP A 279 19.09 -4.72 11.66
C ASP A 279 20.54 -4.22 11.62
N PRO A 280 20.99 -3.37 12.56
CA PRO A 280 22.36 -2.85 12.56
C PRO A 280 23.41 -3.95 12.77
N ASP A 281 23.02 -5.11 13.31
CA ASP A 281 23.90 -6.25 13.57
C ASP A 281 23.85 -7.29 12.43
N ALA A 282 22.96 -7.12 11.44
CA ALA A 282 22.92 -8.01 10.29
C ALA A 282 24.16 -7.82 9.42
N ILE A 283 24.86 -8.93 9.15
CA ILE A 283 25.93 -8.96 8.18
C ILE A 283 25.30 -8.66 6.81
N PRO A 284 25.73 -7.61 6.08
CA PRO A 284 25.21 -7.36 4.76
C PRO A 284 25.40 -8.62 3.90
N PRO A 285 24.44 -8.96 3.02
CA PRO A 285 24.70 -10.00 2.04
C PRO A 285 26.01 -9.67 1.32
N ILE A 286 26.89 -10.66 1.13
CA ILE A 286 28.19 -10.46 0.47
C ILE A 286 27.89 -10.05 -0.98
N VAL A 287 27.85 -8.75 -1.24
CA VAL A 287 27.77 -8.19 -2.59
C VAL A 287 29.19 -8.11 -3.13
N THR A 288 29.40 -8.68 -4.32
CA THR A 288 30.60 -8.45 -5.14
C THR A 288 30.85 -6.95 -5.33
N PRO A 289 32.11 -6.50 -5.49
CA PRO A 289 32.48 -5.10 -5.29
C PRO A 289 31.79 -4.15 -6.29
N ASP A 290 31.19 -3.08 -5.75
CA ASP A 290 30.65 -1.94 -6.48
C ASP A 290 31.70 -1.26 -7.36
N LEU A 291 31.32 -1.01 -8.61
CA LEU A 291 31.96 0.00 -9.46
C LEU A 291 31.11 1.28 -9.38
N ASN A 292 31.44 2.14 -8.41
CA ASN A 292 31.17 3.59 -8.37
C ASN A 292 29.73 4.09 -8.64
N ASP A 293 28.88 4.10 -7.59
CA ASP A 293 27.58 4.82 -7.53
C ASP A 293 27.72 6.30 -7.08
N ALA A 294 28.78 6.99 -7.49
CA ALA A 294 28.90 8.43 -7.22
C ALA A 294 28.22 9.29 -8.30
N ASP A 295 28.03 8.75 -9.50
CA ASP A 295 27.42 9.48 -10.62
C ASP A 295 25.88 9.34 -10.66
N ASP A 296 25.31 8.20 -10.25
CA ASP A 296 23.85 7.97 -10.28
C ASP A 296 23.08 8.84 -9.28
N ALA A 297 23.62 9.05 -8.07
CA ALA A 297 22.99 9.94 -7.09
C ALA A 297 22.97 11.41 -7.57
N HIS A 298 23.99 11.82 -8.34
CA HIS A 298 24.06 13.15 -8.93
C HIS A 298 23.18 13.29 -10.18
N GLU A 299 22.98 12.22 -10.95
CA GLU A 299 22.03 12.21 -12.08
C GLU A 299 20.58 12.23 -11.59
N GLU A 300 20.22 11.46 -10.56
CA GLU A 300 18.90 11.53 -9.96
C GLU A 300 18.63 12.94 -9.41
N GLU A 301 19.51 13.51 -8.59
CA GLU A 301 19.33 14.87 -8.04
C GLU A 301 19.25 15.96 -9.15
N ARG A 302 19.96 15.76 -10.28
CA ARG A 302 19.86 16.65 -11.45
C ARG A 302 18.54 16.49 -12.20
N LEU A 303 18.03 15.28 -12.36
CA LEU A 303 16.71 15.00 -12.94
C LEU A 303 15.61 15.61 -12.07
N TRP A 304 15.72 15.48 -10.73
CA TRP A 304 14.82 16.14 -9.78
C TRP A 304 14.84 17.67 -9.89
N ARG A 305 16.02 18.28 -10.05
CA ARG A 305 16.14 19.75 -10.25
C ARG A 305 15.64 20.21 -11.62
N GLN A 306 15.83 19.44 -12.68
CA GLN A 306 15.29 19.76 -14.00
C GLN A 306 13.76 19.63 -14.03
N GLN A 307 13.19 18.61 -13.40
CA GLN A 307 11.74 18.46 -13.29
C GLN A 307 11.10 19.62 -12.49
N ALA A 308 11.78 20.08 -11.43
CA ALA A 308 11.34 21.23 -10.63
C ALA A 308 11.50 22.58 -11.35
N ALA A 309 12.55 22.76 -12.16
CA ALA A 309 12.80 23.98 -12.92
C ALA A 309 11.90 24.13 -14.16
N VAL A 310 11.32 23.04 -14.66
CA VAL A 310 10.33 23.07 -15.75
C VAL A 310 8.93 23.43 -15.21
N ASP A 311 8.63 23.14 -13.93
CA ASP A 311 7.35 23.46 -13.28
C ASP A 311 7.30 24.90 -12.70
N ASP A 312 8.45 25.53 -12.43
CA ASP A 312 8.57 26.96 -12.10
C ASP A 312 9.05 27.72 -13.34
N GLY A 313 8.12 28.33 -14.10
CA GLY A 313 8.31 28.88 -15.45
C GLY A 313 9.34 30.01 -15.63
N ARG A 314 10.60 29.81 -15.25
CA ARG A 314 11.74 30.68 -15.54
C ARG A 314 12.58 30.07 -16.64
N ARG A 315 12.25 30.40 -17.89
CA ARG A 315 13.23 30.34 -18.98
C ARG A 315 14.31 31.40 -18.72
N SER A 316 15.45 30.99 -18.18
CA SER A 316 16.68 31.76 -18.27
C SER A 316 17.40 31.36 -19.55
N GLN A 317 17.40 32.27 -20.51
CA GLN A 317 18.16 32.23 -21.74
C GLN A 317 19.66 32.40 -21.40
N ALA A 318 20.39 31.30 -21.23
CA ALA A 318 21.85 31.21 -21.40
C ALA A 318 22.31 29.80 -20.99
N ASP A 319 22.70 29.01 -21.98
CA ASP A 319 23.89 28.16 -22.00
C ASP A 319 23.69 27.06 -23.05
N VAL A 320 23.97 27.46 -24.29
CA VAL A 320 24.19 26.53 -25.40
C VAL A 320 25.58 25.95 -25.20
N ILE A 321 25.67 24.65 -24.92
CA ILE A 321 26.92 23.88 -25.05
C ILE A 321 26.76 22.92 -26.25
N PRO A 322 27.75 22.79 -27.14
CA PRO A 322 27.60 22.07 -28.41
C PRO A 322 27.50 20.56 -28.22
N LEU A 323 26.63 19.92 -29.00
CA LEU A 323 26.53 18.46 -29.15
C LEU A 323 27.80 17.91 -29.83
N ASP A 324 28.43 16.94 -29.18
CA ASP A 324 29.54 16.13 -29.72
C ASP A 324 28.97 15.10 -30.74
N PRO A 325 29.49 15.00 -31.99
CA PRO A 325 28.81 14.23 -33.05
C PRO A 325 28.97 12.70 -33.01
N ASP A 326 29.65 12.10 -32.02
CA ASP A 326 30.17 10.73 -32.18
C ASP A 326 29.67 9.63 -31.21
N GLN A 327 28.53 9.80 -30.54
CA GLN A 327 27.86 8.66 -29.88
C GLN A 327 26.71 8.08 -30.71
N LYS A 328 27.05 7.01 -31.44
CA LYS A 328 26.13 6.16 -32.20
C LYS A 328 25.11 5.50 -31.27
N GLY A 329 23.84 5.74 -31.57
CA GLY A 329 22.70 5.16 -30.89
C GLY A 329 22.61 3.64 -31.04
N ILE A 330 22.19 3.00 -29.95
CA ILE A 330 21.57 1.69 -29.93
C ILE A 330 20.15 1.93 -29.45
N LEU A 331 19.21 2.07 -30.39
CA LEU A 331 17.83 1.61 -30.33
C LEU A 331 17.13 1.95 -31.66
N GLY A 332 16.60 0.90 -32.29
CA GLY A 332 15.99 0.91 -33.62
C GLY A 332 14.63 1.59 -33.70
N PRO A 333 14.00 1.54 -34.89
CA PRO A 333 13.03 2.53 -35.34
C PRO A 333 11.66 2.34 -34.67
N GLY A 334 11.15 3.42 -34.07
CA GLY A 334 9.76 3.51 -33.64
C GLY A 334 8.77 3.47 -34.82
N PRO A 335 7.51 3.09 -34.57
CA PRO A 335 6.51 2.89 -35.61
C PRO A 335 6.23 4.19 -36.40
N ALA A 336 6.14 4.03 -37.72
CA ALA A 336 5.90 5.09 -38.67
C ALA A 336 4.40 5.32 -38.84
N ASP A 337 3.81 6.19 -38.03
CA ASP A 337 2.54 6.87 -38.34
C ASP A 337 2.51 8.19 -37.56
N LEU A 338 3.05 9.24 -38.19
CA LEU A 338 2.79 10.69 -37.95
C LEU A 338 3.83 11.52 -38.74
N ARG A 339 3.95 11.24 -40.05
CA ARG A 339 4.51 12.20 -41.02
C ARG A 339 3.36 12.71 -41.89
N LEU A 340 2.72 13.78 -41.45
CA LEU A 340 2.39 14.99 -42.24
C LEU A 340 1.57 15.96 -41.39
#